data_AF-A0A336JMW2-F1
#
_entry.id   AF-A0A336JMW2-F1
#
_cell.length_a   1.000
_cell.length_b   1.000
_cell.length_c   1.000
_cell.angle_alpha   90.00
_cell.angle_beta   90.00
_cell.angle_gamma   90.00
#
_symmetry.space_group_name_H-M   'P 1'
#
loop_
_entity.id
_entity.type
_entity.pdbx_description
1 polymer ?
#
loop_
_entity_poly.entity_id
_entity_poly.type
_entity_poly.pdbx_seq_one_letter_code
_entity_poly.pdbx_strand_id
1 'polypeptide(L)'
;MHWYQAMTDTAFKQKLDETLAPYVERAKANGRTLREEIDALGGEGRPYTPAERVAVSAYFLSQYSEPQPSMTLDEIREGLM
;
A
#
# COMPACT_ATOMS: atom_id res chain seq x y z
N MET A 1 -12.60 -0.70 31.86
CA MET A 1 -13.51 0.29 31.21
C MET A 1 -12.75 1.59 30.89
N HIS A 2 -11.56 1.53 30.29
CA HIS A 2 -10.67 2.72 30.11
C HIS A 2 -10.61 3.26 28.68
N TRP A 3 -11.08 2.50 27.69
CA TRP A 3 -10.98 2.88 26.27
C TRP A 3 -11.93 4.02 25.85
N TYR A 4 -13.01 4.24 26.61
CA TYR A 4 -14.03 5.23 26.27
C TYR A 4 -13.59 6.68 26.56
N GLN A 5 -12.73 6.89 27.57
CA GLN A 5 -12.19 8.21 27.91
C GLN A 5 -11.16 8.72 26.88
N ALA A 6 -10.46 7.82 26.19
CA ALA A 6 -9.50 8.19 25.15
C ALA A 6 -10.18 8.71 23.87
N MET A 7 -11.38 8.21 23.54
CA MET A 7 -12.12 8.64 22.34
C MET A 7 -12.68 10.07 22.43
N THR A 8 -12.81 10.62 23.64
CA THR A 8 -13.23 12.02 23.87
C THR A 8 -12.06 12.97 24.06
N ASP A 9 -10.83 12.45 24.15
CA ASP A 9 -9.62 13.25 24.25
C ASP A 9 -9.32 13.89 22.88
N THR A 10 -9.34 15.22 22.84
CA THR A 10 -9.06 16.01 21.64
C THR A 10 -7.67 15.73 21.09
N ALA A 11 -6.68 15.47 21.95
CA ALA A 11 -5.32 15.16 21.52
C ALA A 11 -5.24 13.78 20.85
N PHE A 12 -6.03 12.81 21.32
CA PHE A 12 -6.14 11.50 20.70
C PHE A 12 -6.79 11.58 19.32
N LYS A 13 -7.86 12.38 19.16
CA LYS A 13 -8.50 12.59 17.85
C LYS A 13 -7.56 13.23 16.84
N GLN A 14 -6.85 14.29 17.23
CA GLN A 14 -5.89 14.96 16.35
C GLN A 14 -4.78 14.01 15.89
N LYS A 15 -4.21 13.23 16.81
CA LYS A 15 -3.19 12.24 16.48
C LYS A 15 -3.73 11.13 15.58
N LEU A 16 -4.98 10.71 15.79
CA LEU A 16 -5.64 9.72 14.94
C LEU A 16 -5.84 10.28 13.52
N ASP A 17 -6.29 11.52 13.38
CA ASP A 17 -6.48 12.18 12.08
C ASP A 17 -5.14 12.33 11.33
N GLU A 18 -4.08 12.75 12.02
CA GLU A 18 -2.72 12.81 11.46
C GLU A 18 -2.22 11.43 11.00
N THR A 19 -2.55 10.38 11.76
CA THR A 19 -2.17 9.00 11.43
C THR A 19 -2.97 8.47 10.24
N LEU A 20 -4.25 8.83 10.11
CA LEU A 20 -5.14 8.34 9.05
C LEU A 20 -5.02 9.12 7.74
N ALA A 21 -4.58 10.39 7.78
CA ALA A 21 -4.41 11.25 6.62
C ALA A 21 -3.70 10.58 5.41
N PRO A 22 -2.53 9.93 5.56
CA PRO A 22 -1.87 9.28 4.43
C PRO A 22 -2.68 8.12 3.82
N TYR A 23 -3.45 7.40 4.65
CA TYR A 23 -4.30 6.30 4.18
C TYR A 23 -5.54 6.82 3.44
N VAL A 24 -6.08 7.97 3.86
CA VAL A 24 -7.17 8.64 3.15
C VAL A 24 -6.72 9.07 1.76
N GLU A 25 -5.56 9.69 1.64
CA GLU A 25 -5.04 10.12 0.33
C GLU A 25 -4.72 8.93 -0.58
N ARG A 26 -4.16 7.85 -0.02
CA ARG A 26 -3.91 6.61 -0.77
C ARG A 26 -5.21 5.93 -1.22
N ALA A 27 -6.23 5.88 -0.37
CA ALA A 27 -7.53 5.33 -0.70
C ALA A 27 -8.16 6.09 -1.88
N LYS A 28 -8.14 7.43 -1.85
CA LYS A 28 -8.61 8.27 -2.96
C LYS A 28 -7.87 7.99 -4.26
N ALA A 29 -6.54 7.93 -4.21
CA ALA A 29 -5.72 7.64 -5.39
C ALA A 29 -6.02 6.26 -6.00
N ASN A 30 -6.40 5.29 -5.17
CA ASN A 30 -6.75 3.93 -5.58
C ASN A 30 -8.24 3.75 -5.91
N GLY A 31 -9.06 4.81 -5.86
CA GLY A 31 -10.51 4.71 -6.06
C GLY A 31 -11.24 3.89 -4.99
N ARG A 32 -10.69 3.83 -3.78
CA ARG A 32 -11.19 3.06 -2.64
C ARG A 32 -11.67 3.97 -1.52
N THR A 33 -12.52 3.44 -0.66
CA THR A 33 -12.82 4.03 0.64
C THR A 33 -11.69 3.77 1.64
N LEU A 34 -11.58 4.58 2.69
CA LEU A 34 -10.62 4.35 3.77
C LEU A 34 -10.80 2.96 4.41
N ARG A 35 -12.04 2.47 4.50
CA ARG A 35 -12.34 1.16 5.07
C ARG A 35 -11.74 0.04 4.22
N GLU A 36 -12.00 0.07 2.91
CA GLU A 36 -11.43 -0.90 1.96
C GLU A 36 -9.91 -0.84 1.93
N GLU A 37 -9.33 0.34 2.09
CA GLU A 37 -7.88 0.51 2.14
C GLU A 37 -7.26 -0.09 3.42
N ILE A 38 -7.95 0.02 4.56
CA ILE A 38 -7.56 -0.64 5.81
C ILE A 38 -7.72 -2.16 5.70
N ASP A 39 -8.82 -2.64 5.11
CA ASP A 39 -9.05 -4.07 4.90
C ASP A 39 -7.97 -4.67 3.96
N ALA A 40 -7.54 -3.92 2.93
CA ALA A 40 -6.43 -4.30 2.06
C ALA A 40 -5.05 -4.32 2.76
N LEU A 41 -4.88 -3.57 3.85
CA LEU A 41 -3.71 -3.67 4.72
C LEU A 41 -3.75 -4.92 5.59
N GLY A 42 -4.95 -5.39 5.95
CA GLY A 42 -5.20 -6.57 6.78
C GLY A 42 -4.80 -7.91 6.17
N GLY A 43 -4.45 -7.95 4.89
CA GLY A 43 -3.81 -9.10 4.25
C GLY A 43 -4.74 -10.10 3.59
N GLU A 44 -6.06 -9.97 3.77
CA GLU A 44 -7.05 -10.76 3.02
C GLU A 44 -7.07 -10.28 1.55
N GLY A 45 -6.24 -10.90 0.71
CA GLY A 45 -6.18 -10.61 -0.73
C GLY A 45 -4.80 -10.21 -1.26
N ARG A 46 -3.73 -10.26 -0.44
CA ARG A 46 -2.38 -10.17 -1.01
C ARG A 46 -2.01 -11.54 -1.59
N PRO A 47 -1.68 -11.63 -2.90
CA PRO A 47 -1.33 -12.90 -3.54
C PRO A 47 -0.03 -13.51 -2.99
N TYR A 48 0.78 -12.70 -2.31
CA TYR A 48 2.07 -13.10 -1.76
C TYR A 48 2.26 -12.53 -0.36
N THR A 49 2.78 -13.35 0.54
CA THR A 49 3.40 -12.91 1.79
C THR A 49 4.61 -12.01 1.52
N PRO A 50 5.08 -11.21 2.51
CA PRO A 50 6.29 -10.41 2.35
C PRO A 50 7.51 -11.22 1.90
N ALA A 51 7.69 -12.43 2.42
CA ALA A 51 8.78 -13.32 2.04
C ALA A 51 8.64 -13.81 0.59
N GLU A 52 7.44 -14.21 0.18
CA GLU A 52 7.16 -14.63 -1.20
C GLU A 52 7.34 -13.49 -2.18
N ARG A 53 6.99 -12.25 -1.82
CA ARG A 53 7.25 -11.08 -2.68
C ARG A 53 8.74 -10.92 -2.97
N VAL A 54 9.59 -11.10 -1.97
CA VAL A 54 11.06 -11.03 -2.14
C VAL A 54 11.54 -12.17 -3.02
N ALA A 55 11.07 -13.39 -2.77
CA ALA A 55 11.44 -14.56 -3.57
C ALA A 55 11.04 -14.41 -5.05
N VAL A 56 9.82 -13.94 -5.33
CA VAL A 56 9.33 -13.68 -6.68
C VAL A 56 10.16 -12.59 -7.35
N SER A 57 10.41 -11.47 -6.66
CA SER A 57 11.25 -10.40 -7.20
C SER A 57 12.66 -10.89 -7.51
N ALA A 58 13.27 -11.68 -6.63
CA ALA A 58 14.60 -12.24 -6.84
C ALA A 58 14.63 -13.23 -8.02
N TYR A 59 13.59 -14.06 -8.17
CA TYR A 59 13.46 -14.98 -9.30
C TYR A 59 13.43 -14.21 -10.62
N PHE A 60 12.57 -13.19 -10.77
CA PHE A 60 12.50 -12.41 -12.00
C PHE A 60 13.80 -11.65 -12.27
N LEU A 61 14.42 -11.05 -11.26
CA LEU A 61 15.73 -10.40 -11.41
C LEU A 61 16.82 -11.38 -11.86
N SER A 62 16.78 -12.63 -11.39
CA SER A 62 17.76 -13.65 -11.81
C SER A 62 17.62 -14.08 -13.28
N GLN A 63 16.47 -13.83 -13.93
CA GLN A 63 16.27 -14.12 -15.35
C GLN A 63 16.98 -13.12 -16.26
N TYR A 64 17.42 -11.98 -15.73
CA TYR A 64 18.10 -10.94 -16.50
C TYR A 64 19.54 -10.79 -15.99
N SER A 65 20.51 -11.05 -16.86
CA SER A 65 21.93 -10.89 -16.55
C SER A 65 22.39 -9.43 -16.53
N GLU A 66 21.58 -8.52 -17.05
CA GLU A 66 21.87 -7.09 -17.19
C GLU A 66 20.69 -6.25 -16.70
N PRO A 67 20.96 -5.01 -16.21
CA PRO A 67 19.91 -4.08 -15.84
C PRO A 67 18.94 -3.87 -17.01
N GLN A 68 17.66 -4.11 -16.78
CA GLN A 68 16.65 -3.81 -17.80
C GLN A 68 16.59 -2.30 -18.04
N PRO A 69 16.56 -1.85 -19.31
CA PRO A 69 16.39 -0.44 -19.61
C PRO A 69 15.09 0.06 -18.99
N SER A 70 15.11 1.26 -18.42
CA SER A 70 13.90 1.88 -17.90
C SER A 70 12.93 2.13 -19.05
N MET A 71 11.71 1.65 -18.91
CA MET A 71 10.65 1.97 -19.86
C MET A 71 10.42 3.49 -19.94
N THR A 72 10.16 3.95 -21.14
CA THR A 72 9.69 5.30 -21.41
C THR A 72 8.23 5.45 -20.96
N LEU A 73 7.80 6.70 -20.73
CA LEU A 73 6.41 6.99 -20.33
C LEU A 73 5.39 6.55 -21.38
N ASP A 74 5.77 6.55 -22.67
CA ASP A 74 4.88 6.12 -23.74
C ASP A 74 4.75 4.59 -23.76
N GLU A 75 5.84 3.84 -23.54
CA GLU A 75 5.78 2.37 -23.42
C GLU A 75 4.92 1.92 -22.21
N ILE A 76 4.98 2.67 -21.10
CA ILE A 76 4.14 2.41 -19.91
C ILE A 76 2.66 2.66 -20.24
N ARG A 77 2.34 3.69 -21.03
CA ARG A 77 0.95 4.00 -21.44
C ARG A 77 0.38 2.96 -22.39
N GLU A 78 1.21 2.40 -23.27
CA GLU A 78 0.83 1.34 -24.21
C GLU A 78 0.76 -0.05 -23.54
N GLY A 79 1.07 -0.15 -22.24
CA GLY A 79 0.93 -1.38 -21.46
C GLY A 79 1.94 -2.46 -21.84
N LEU A 80 3.09 -2.07 -22.40
CA LEU A 80 4.19 -3.00 -22.64
C LEU A 80 4.75 -3.43 -21.27
N MET A 81 4.77 -4.72 -20.97
CA MET A 81 5.39 -5.32 -19.78
C MET A 81 6.18 -6.55 -20.19
#